data_AF-A0A938HSM0-F1
#
_entry.id   AF-A0A938HSM0-F1
#
_cell.length_a   1.000
_cell.length_b   1.000
_cell.length_c   1.000
_cell.angle_alpha   90.00
_cell.angle_beta   90.00
_cell.angle_gamma   90.00
#
_symmetry.space_group_name_H-M   'P 1'
#
loop_
_entity.id
_entity.type
_entity.pdbx_description
1 polymer ?
#
loop_
_entity_poly.entity_id
_entity_poly.type
_entity_poly.pdbx_seq_one_letter_code
_entity_poly.pdbx_strand_id
1 'polypeptide(L)'
;KLAAEAAPRLAEEREAEAAERMRRLGSLAPVEARRRAAAVSKDQRVEAMGPVKTPREWAVACEAIREAAIAAARAGQTITYEAIHLVAYEATGLKLSFRMNGRMCMEINRGEDGCLLSSIIVRTDTGRPGDGFEPFARQSGFSDPLGVLQQAVFRHFGGAA
;
A
#
# COMPACT_ATOMS: atom_id res chain seq x y z
N LYS A 1 -17.61 21.15 30.29
CA LYS A 1 -18.24 20.05 29.52
C LYS A 1 -17.98 20.11 28.01
N LEU A 2 -17.50 21.23 27.43
CA LEU A 2 -17.16 21.35 25.99
C LEU A 2 -15.85 20.66 25.53
N ALA A 3 -14.91 20.38 26.44
CA ALA A 3 -13.61 19.79 26.09
C ALA A 3 -13.69 18.28 25.76
N ALA A 4 -14.67 17.56 26.32
CA ALA A 4 -14.82 16.11 26.14
C ALA A 4 -15.46 15.74 24.78
N GLU A 5 -16.22 16.65 24.17
CA GLU A 5 -16.85 16.44 22.85
C GLU A 5 -15.97 16.91 21.68
N ALA A 6 -14.92 17.69 21.95
CA ALA A 6 -13.97 18.17 20.94
C ALA A 6 -12.83 17.17 20.65
N ALA A 7 -12.41 16.41 21.67
CA ALA A 7 -11.37 15.40 21.52
C ALA A 7 -11.69 14.27 20.51
N PRO A 8 -12.90 13.66 20.50
CA PRO A 8 -13.24 12.64 19.50
C PRO A 8 -13.34 13.23 18.09
N ARG A 9 -13.91 14.44 17.92
CA ARG A 9 -13.97 15.12 16.62
C ARG A 9 -12.59 15.44 16.04
N LEU A 10 -11.67 15.91 16.87
CA LEU A 10 -10.29 16.17 16.45
C LEU A 10 -9.52 14.89 16.10
N ALA A 11 -9.86 13.75 16.70
CA ALA A 11 -9.30 12.46 16.34
C ALA A 11 -9.84 11.98 14.97
N GLU A 12 -11.16 12.06 14.77
CA GLU A 12 -11.82 11.72 13.50
C GLU A 12 -11.32 12.59 12.34
N GLU A 13 -11.14 13.90 12.56
CA GLU A 13 -10.59 14.82 11.56
C GLU A 13 -9.15 14.44 11.18
N ARG A 14 -8.32 14.11 12.16
CA ARG A 14 -6.93 13.68 11.92
C ARG A 14 -6.86 12.34 11.18
N GLU A 15 -7.74 11.40 11.52
CA GLU A 15 -7.85 10.12 10.82
C GLU A 15 -8.31 10.32 9.38
N ALA A 16 -9.30 11.18 9.14
CA ALA A 16 -9.76 11.53 7.80
C ALA A 16 -8.65 12.22 6.97
N GLU A 17 -7.89 13.14 7.57
CA GLU A 17 -6.73 13.78 6.94
C GLU A 17 -5.62 12.78 6.61
N ALA A 18 -5.34 11.83 7.51
CA ALA A 18 -4.36 10.78 7.29
C ALA A 18 -4.80 9.85 6.14
N ALA A 19 -6.06 9.42 6.13
CA ALA A 19 -6.62 8.58 5.07
C ALA A 19 -6.61 9.29 3.70
N GLU A 20 -6.97 10.57 3.66
CA GLU A 20 -6.92 11.38 2.43
C GLU A 20 -5.48 11.59 1.96
N ARG A 21 -4.52 11.74 2.88
CA ARG A 21 -3.10 11.82 2.53
C ARG A 21 -2.59 10.51 1.93
N MET A 22 -2.92 9.37 2.52
CA MET A 22 -2.54 8.04 2.00
C MET A 22 -3.14 7.81 0.60
N ARG A 23 -4.40 8.20 0.40
CA ARG A 23 -5.06 8.16 -0.91
C ARG A 23 -4.29 8.98 -1.96
N ARG A 24 -3.90 10.22 -1.62
CA ARG A 24 -3.12 11.10 -2.52
C ARG A 24 -1.75 10.52 -2.87
N LEU A 25 -1.09 9.88 -1.92
CA LEU A 25 0.20 9.22 -2.17
C LEU A 25 0.04 8.02 -3.10
N GLY A 26 -1.04 7.25 -2.93
CA GLY A 26 -1.37 6.12 -3.78
C GLY A 26 -1.70 6.49 -5.23
N SER A 27 -2.20 7.71 -5.46
CA SER A 27 -2.53 8.24 -6.79
C SER A 27 -1.45 9.15 -7.40
N LEU A 28 -0.25 9.23 -6.80
CA LEU A 28 0.83 10.04 -7.34
C LEU A 28 1.25 9.59 -8.73
N ALA A 29 1.53 10.57 -9.60
CA ALA A 29 2.15 10.30 -10.89
C ALA A 29 3.45 9.49 -10.70
N PRO A 30 3.71 8.44 -11.49
CA PRO A 30 4.84 7.52 -11.23
C PRO A 30 6.21 8.19 -11.15
N VAL A 31 6.45 9.21 -11.98
CA VAL A 31 7.70 9.99 -11.96
C VAL A 31 7.87 10.74 -10.63
N GLU A 32 6.78 11.31 -10.11
CA GLU A 32 6.79 12.03 -8.86
C GLU A 32 6.96 11.09 -7.66
N ALA A 33 6.22 9.98 -7.66
CA ALA A 33 6.36 8.94 -6.64
C ALA A 33 7.81 8.43 -6.58
N ARG A 34 8.41 8.13 -7.73
CA ARG A 34 9.80 7.68 -7.83
C ARG A 34 10.79 8.70 -7.30
N ARG A 35 10.62 9.98 -7.64
CA ARG A 35 11.50 11.06 -7.15
C ARG A 35 11.44 11.17 -5.64
N ARG A 36 10.24 11.20 -5.05
CA ARG A 36 10.06 11.31 -3.60
C ARG A 36 10.54 10.08 -2.85
N ALA A 37 10.20 8.88 -3.33
CA ALA A 37 10.66 7.63 -2.73
C ALA A 37 12.19 7.53 -2.76
N ALA A 38 12.83 7.97 -3.85
CA ALA A 38 14.28 8.03 -3.93
C ALA A 38 14.89 9.01 -2.91
N ALA A 39 14.25 10.14 -2.63
CA ALA A 39 14.71 11.08 -1.61
C ALA A 39 14.68 10.44 -0.21
N VAL A 40 13.56 9.80 0.16
CA VAL A 40 13.42 9.07 1.44
C VAL A 40 14.44 7.93 1.52
N SER A 41 14.60 7.16 0.44
CA SER A 41 15.52 6.02 0.40
C SER A 41 16.97 6.44 0.66
N LYS A 42 17.40 7.57 0.08
CA LYS A 42 18.75 8.11 0.21
C LYS A 42 19.01 8.86 1.52
N ASP A 43 17.98 9.25 2.26
CA ASP A 43 18.16 9.88 3.57
C ASP A 43 18.70 8.85 4.57
N GLN A 44 19.91 9.10 5.06
CA GLN A 44 20.60 8.23 6.02
C GLN A 44 20.01 8.35 7.44
N ARG A 45 19.25 9.41 7.72
CA ARG A 45 18.58 9.60 9.01
C ARG A 45 17.31 8.77 9.14
N VAL A 46 16.76 8.32 8.01
CA VAL A 46 15.56 7.48 7.98
C VAL A 46 15.98 6.02 8.07
N GLU A 47 15.63 5.37 9.17
CA GLU A 47 15.90 3.96 9.37
C GLU A 47 15.00 3.05 8.52
N ALA A 48 15.51 1.86 8.19
CA ALA A 48 14.73 0.85 7.48
C ALA A 48 13.84 0.06 8.45
N MET A 49 12.58 -0.13 8.06
CA MET A 49 11.64 -1.01 8.75
C MET A 49 11.83 -2.49 8.34
N GLY A 50 11.41 -3.40 9.20
CA GLY A 50 11.30 -4.82 8.88
C GLY A 50 10.44 -5.58 9.88
N PRO A 51 9.87 -6.75 9.50
CA PRO A 51 8.89 -7.47 10.31
C PRO A 51 9.45 -7.99 11.63
N VAL A 52 10.77 -8.20 11.73
CA VAL A 52 11.44 -8.67 12.95
C VAL A 52 12.02 -7.50 13.76
N LYS A 53 12.65 -6.52 13.10
CA LYS A 53 13.33 -5.39 13.77
C LYS A 53 12.33 -4.38 14.34
N THR A 54 11.25 -4.11 13.61
CA THR A 54 10.25 -3.07 13.90
C THR A 54 8.85 -3.64 13.65
N PRO A 55 8.42 -4.67 14.41
CA PRO A 55 7.19 -5.42 14.12
C PRO A 55 5.93 -4.55 14.19
N ARG A 56 5.89 -3.57 15.11
CA ARG A 56 4.76 -2.66 15.25
C ARG A 56 4.63 -1.74 14.04
N GLU A 57 5.73 -1.10 13.64
CA GLU A 57 5.78 -0.19 12.49
C GLU A 57 5.50 -0.94 11.20
N TRP A 58 5.98 -2.19 11.11
CA TRP A 58 5.67 -3.07 9.99
C TRP A 58 4.17 -3.34 9.86
N ALA A 59 3.49 -3.71 10.95
CA ALA A 59 2.04 -3.91 10.95
C ALA A 59 1.28 -2.62 10.56
N VAL A 60 1.69 -1.47 11.09
CA VAL A 60 1.12 -0.16 10.73
C VAL A 60 1.30 0.13 9.24
N ALA A 61 2.49 -0.13 8.69
CA ALA A 61 2.75 0.05 7.26
C ALA A 61 1.91 -0.90 6.40
N CYS A 62 1.75 -2.17 6.78
CA CYS A 62 0.90 -3.12 6.07
C CYS A 62 -0.55 -2.61 5.96
N GLU A 63 -1.12 -2.14 7.07
CA GLU A 63 -2.49 -1.62 7.08
C GLU A 63 -2.62 -0.35 6.22
N ALA A 64 -1.72 0.62 6.39
CA ALA A 64 -1.73 1.85 5.59
C ALA A 64 -1.56 1.57 4.08
N ILE A 65 -0.67 0.65 3.70
CA ILE A 65 -0.48 0.25 2.30
C ILE A 65 -1.72 -0.44 1.76
N ARG A 66 -2.34 -1.33 2.55
CA ARG A 66 -3.56 -2.02 2.18
C ARG A 66 -4.69 -1.03 1.92
N GLU A 67 -4.89 -0.05 2.80
CA GLU A 67 -5.88 1.01 2.61
C GLU A 67 -5.62 1.83 1.34
N ALA A 68 -4.36 2.22 1.08
CA ALA A 68 -3.98 2.93 -0.12
C ALA A 68 -4.22 2.10 -1.40
N ALA A 69 -3.92 0.80 -1.37
CA ALA A 69 -4.18 -0.11 -2.48
C ALA A 69 -5.69 -0.31 -2.72
N ILE A 70 -6.49 -0.44 -1.66
CA ILE A 70 -7.96 -0.49 -1.77
C ILE A 70 -8.52 0.81 -2.35
N ALA A 71 -7.98 1.96 -1.95
CA ALA A 71 -8.38 3.25 -2.52
C ALA A 71 -8.04 3.34 -4.02
N ALA A 72 -6.87 2.85 -4.43
CA ALA A 72 -6.50 2.75 -5.84
C ALA A 72 -7.43 1.78 -6.59
N ALA A 73 -7.75 0.63 -5.99
CA ALA A 73 -8.67 -0.35 -6.56
C ALA A 73 -10.08 0.23 -6.79
N ARG A 74 -10.59 1.01 -5.82
CA ARG A 74 -11.86 1.74 -5.93
C ARG A 74 -11.88 2.74 -7.08
N ALA A 75 -10.73 3.37 -7.37
CA ALA A 75 -10.56 4.26 -8.51
C ALA A 75 -10.31 3.51 -9.84
N GLY A 76 -10.25 2.18 -9.83
CA GLY A 76 -9.92 1.37 -11.01
C GLY A 76 -8.46 1.54 -11.47
N GLN A 77 -7.55 1.86 -10.55
CA GLN A 77 -6.16 2.19 -10.83
C GLN A 77 -5.19 1.25 -10.13
N THR A 78 -4.01 1.07 -10.72
CA THR A 78 -2.86 0.43 -10.07
C THR A 78 -2.08 1.43 -9.22
N ILE A 79 -1.32 0.91 -8.25
CA ILE A 79 -0.44 1.69 -7.37
C ILE A 79 1.01 1.23 -7.58
N THR A 80 1.96 2.15 -7.57
CA THR A 80 3.38 1.82 -7.80
C THR A 80 4.08 1.35 -6.54
N TYR A 81 5.17 0.60 -6.68
CA TYR A 81 6.06 0.27 -5.55
C TYR A 81 6.58 1.52 -4.83
N GLU A 82 6.88 2.57 -5.58
CA GLU A 82 7.34 3.84 -5.00
C GLU A 82 6.24 4.58 -4.24
N ALA A 83 4.98 4.50 -4.67
CA ALA A 83 3.86 5.04 -3.93
C ALA A 83 3.68 4.33 -2.58
N ILE A 84 3.75 2.99 -2.54
CA ILE A 84 3.63 2.26 -1.26
C ILE A 84 4.82 2.52 -0.33
N HIS A 85 6.01 2.83 -0.86
CA HIS A 85 7.15 3.26 -0.03
C HIS A 85 6.87 4.58 0.68
N LEU A 86 6.23 5.52 -0.01
CA LEU A 86 5.83 6.80 0.56
C LEU A 86 4.72 6.64 1.60
N VAL A 87 3.72 5.80 1.32
CA VAL A 87 2.66 5.46 2.29
C VAL A 87 3.26 4.88 3.56
N ALA A 88 4.19 3.93 3.43
CA ALA A 88 4.88 3.32 4.58
C ALA A 88 5.65 4.37 5.39
N TYR A 89 6.39 5.25 4.70
CA TYR A 89 7.15 6.31 5.34
C TYR A 89 6.27 7.32 6.06
N GLU A 90 5.17 7.74 5.46
CA GLU A 90 4.26 8.71 6.09
C GLU A 90 3.52 8.10 7.29
N ALA A 91 3.22 6.80 7.25
CA ALA A 91 2.58 6.11 8.36
C ALA A 91 3.52 5.84 9.55
N THR A 92 4.83 5.70 9.32
CA THR A 92 5.76 5.16 10.32
C THR A 92 6.99 6.02 10.60
N GLY A 93 7.32 6.97 9.73
CA GLY A 93 8.60 7.67 9.72
C GLY A 93 9.80 6.81 9.28
N LEU A 94 9.57 5.54 8.88
CA LEU A 94 10.61 4.59 8.49
C LEU A 94 10.53 4.25 6.99
N LYS A 95 11.64 3.87 6.38
CA LYS A 95 11.66 3.49 4.96
C LYS A 95 11.49 2.00 4.76
N LEU A 96 10.65 1.62 3.79
CA LEU A 96 10.53 0.25 3.32
C LEU A 96 11.69 -0.07 2.37
N SER A 97 12.51 -1.06 2.73
CA SER A 97 13.60 -1.53 1.86
C SER A 97 13.04 -2.28 0.65
N PHE A 98 13.65 -2.09 -0.53
CA PHE A 98 13.26 -2.79 -1.76
C PHE A 98 13.23 -4.33 -1.58
N ARG A 99 14.14 -4.88 -0.76
CA ARG A 99 14.19 -6.33 -0.47
C ARG A 99 12.94 -6.83 0.25
N MET A 100 12.20 -5.95 0.91
CA MET A 100 11.00 -6.26 1.67
C MET A 100 9.71 -6.09 0.88
N ASN A 101 9.76 -5.59 -0.37
CA ASN A 101 8.57 -5.37 -1.20
C ASN A 101 7.73 -6.63 -1.35
N GLY A 102 8.37 -7.76 -1.69
CA GLY A 102 7.66 -9.03 -1.85
C GLY A 102 6.95 -9.46 -0.57
N ARG A 103 7.65 -9.38 0.57
CA ARG A 103 7.08 -9.75 1.88
C ARG A 103 5.89 -8.85 2.26
N MET A 104 6.04 -7.54 2.08
CA MET A 104 4.96 -6.57 2.28
C MET A 104 3.74 -6.89 1.42
N CYS A 105 3.96 -7.11 0.11
CA CYS A 105 2.89 -7.48 -0.82
C CYS A 105 2.18 -8.78 -0.43
N MET A 106 2.88 -9.76 0.15
CA MET A 106 2.25 -10.98 0.64
C MET A 106 1.34 -10.69 1.84
N GLU A 107 1.81 -9.89 2.79
CA GLU A 107 1.12 -9.63 4.06
C GLU A 107 -0.12 -8.73 3.94
N ILE A 108 -0.19 -7.87 2.92
CA ILE A 108 -1.39 -7.05 2.70
C ILE A 108 -2.55 -7.83 2.09
N ASN A 109 -2.33 -9.02 1.50
CA ASN A 109 -3.43 -9.84 1.00
C ASN A 109 -4.13 -10.50 2.20
N ARG A 110 -5.47 -10.52 2.19
CA ARG A 110 -6.25 -11.26 3.18
C ARG A 110 -7.06 -12.34 2.50
N GLY A 111 -7.11 -13.52 3.11
CA GLY A 111 -7.87 -14.66 2.57
C GLY A 111 -9.35 -14.35 2.40
N GLU A 112 -9.91 -13.51 3.27
CA GLU A 112 -11.31 -13.07 3.25
C GLU A 112 -11.67 -12.23 2.01
N ASP A 113 -10.70 -11.61 1.33
CA ASP A 113 -10.95 -10.79 0.15
C ASP A 113 -11.32 -11.62 -1.08
N GLY A 114 -10.93 -12.91 -1.11
CA GLY A 114 -11.09 -13.77 -2.29
C GLY A 114 -10.35 -13.27 -3.54
N CYS A 115 -9.44 -12.29 -3.41
CA CYS A 115 -8.64 -11.75 -4.49
C CYS A 115 -7.24 -11.34 -3.99
N LEU A 116 -6.29 -11.19 -4.91
CA LEU A 116 -4.92 -10.78 -4.59
C LEU A 116 -4.75 -9.28 -4.75
N LEU A 117 -4.96 -8.51 -3.69
CA LEU A 117 -4.77 -7.05 -3.68
C LEU A 117 -3.38 -6.64 -4.19
N SER A 118 -2.35 -7.43 -3.90
CA SER A 118 -0.99 -7.21 -4.41
C SER A 118 -0.86 -7.24 -5.94
N SER A 119 -1.83 -7.76 -6.68
CA SER A 119 -1.82 -7.79 -8.16
C SER A 119 -1.91 -6.41 -8.82
N ILE A 120 -2.41 -5.40 -8.09
CA ILE A 120 -2.47 -4.01 -8.57
C ILE A 120 -1.30 -3.16 -8.09
N ILE A 121 -0.36 -3.74 -7.33
CA ILE A 121 0.90 -3.10 -6.95
C ILE A 121 1.95 -3.42 -8.02
N VAL A 122 2.38 -2.40 -8.74
CA VAL A 122 3.15 -2.58 -9.97
C VAL A 122 4.46 -1.80 -9.98
N ARG A 123 5.38 -2.24 -10.83
CA ARG A 123 6.59 -1.48 -11.15
C ARG A 123 6.23 -0.32 -12.08
N THR A 124 6.89 0.81 -11.85
CA THR A 124 6.71 2.01 -12.68
C THR A 124 7.15 1.79 -14.14
N ASP A 125 8.12 0.91 -14.41
CA ASP A 125 8.68 0.68 -15.74
C ASP A 125 7.88 -0.31 -16.60
N THR A 126 7.34 -1.37 -15.99
CA THR A 126 6.62 -2.42 -16.72
C THR A 126 5.11 -2.35 -16.58
N GLY A 127 4.59 -1.64 -15.58
CA GLY A 127 3.16 -1.69 -15.21
C GLY A 127 2.72 -3.07 -14.71
N ARG A 128 3.67 -3.96 -14.36
CA ARG A 128 3.40 -5.30 -13.84
C ARG A 128 3.90 -5.44 -12.40
N PRO A 129 3.31 -6.32 -11.59
CA PRO A 129 3.90 -6.73 -10.31
C PRO A 129 5.32 -7.25 -10.50
N GLY A 130 6.11 -7.25 -9.42
CA GLY A 130 7.47 -7.79 -9.43
C GLY A 130 7.52 -9.29 -9.74
N ASP A 131 8.68 -9.76 -10.17
CA ASP A 131 8.86 -11.12 -10.73
C ASP A 131 8.45 -12.26 -9.76
N GLY A 132 8.46 -12.00 -8.45
CA GLY A 132 8.01 -12.95 -7.43
C GLY A 132 6.48 -13.10 -7.30
N PHE A 133 5.68 -12.26 -7.96
CA PHE A 133 4.22 -12.26 -7.85
C PHE A 133 3.60 -13.52 -8.45
N GLU A 134 3.94 -13.89 -9.69
CA GLU A 134 3.30 -15.04 -10.37
C GLU A 134 3.56 -16.39 -9.67
N PRO A 135 4.77 -16.68 -9.15
CA PRO A 135 4.99 -17.85 -8.30
C PRO A 135 4.15 -17.80 -7.01
N PHE A 136 4.09 -16.65 -6.35
CA PHE A 136 3.29 -16.46 -5.12
C PHE A 136 1.80 -16.68 -5.39
N ALA A 137 1.24 -16.04 -6.42
CA ALA A 137 -0.17 -16.17 -6.77
C ALA A 137 -0.57 -17.64 -6.98
N ARG A 138 0.24 -18.39 -7.72
CA ARG A 138 0.04 -19.83 -7.95
C ARG A 138 0.07 -20.64 -6.65
N GLN A 139 1.02 -20.36 -5.76
CA GLN A 139 1.10 -21.01 -4.44
C GLN A 139 -0.11 -20.68 -3.56
N SER A 140 -0.69 -19.50 -3.71
CA SER A 140 -1.91 -19.07 -3.02
C SER A 140 -3.21 -19.54 -3.70
N GLY A 141 -3.14 -20.38 -4.74
CA GLY A 141 -4.32 -20.93 -5.43
C GLY A 141 -4.88 -20.05 -6.56
N PHE A 142 -4.20 -18.96 -6.92
CA PHE A 142 -4.59 -18.07 -8.02
C PHE A 142 -3.75 -18.37 -9.26
N SER A 143 -4.36 -19.01 -10.26
CA SER A 143 -3.71 -19.38 -11.52
C SER A 143 -4.15 -18.54 -12.73
N ASP A 144 -5.10 -17.63 -12.53
CA ASP A 144 -5.61 -16.79 -13.62
C ASP A 144 -4.55 -15.82 -14.15
N PRO A 145 -4.66 -15.37 -15.42
CA PRO A 145 -3.79 -14.33 -15.97
C PRO A 145 -3.84 -13.04 -15.15
N LEU A 146 -2.72 -12.30 -15.11
CA LEU A 146 -2.59 -11.05 -14.33
C LEU A 146 -3.77 -10.08 -14.54
N GLY A 147 -4.20 -9.88 -15.79
CA GLY A 147 -5.33 -8.99 -16.09
C GLY A 147 -6.63 -9.43 -15.42
N VAL A 148 -6.89 -10.74 -15.31
CA VAL A 148 -8.07 -11.29 -14.62
C VAL A 148 -7.95 -11.07 -13.11
N LEU A 149 -6.76 -11.28 -12.54
CA LEU A 149 -6.50 -11.04 -11.12
C LEU A 149 -6.70 -9.56 -10.75
N GLN A 150 -6.21 -8.64 -11.58
CA GLN A 150 -6.41 -7.20 -11.39
C GLN A 150 -7.89 -6.81 -11.49
N GLN A 151 -8.61 -7.34 -12.48
CA GLN A 151 -10.05 -7.11 -12.61
C GLN A 151 -10.85 -7.70 -11.44
N ALA A 152 -10.40 -8.80 -10.83
CA ALA A 152 -11.00 -9.32 -9.61
C ALA A 152 -10.88 -8.32 -8.45
N VAL A 153 -9.70 -7.72 -8.25
CA VAL A 153 -9.47 -6.68 -7.24
C VAL A 153 -10.34 -5.45 -7.49
N PHE A 154 -10.37 -4.94 -8.72
CA PHE A 154 -11.19 -3.76 -9.06
C PHE A 154 -12.68 -4.01 -8.87
N ARG A 155 -13.19 -5.19 -9.24
CA ARG A 155 -14.59 -5.55 -9.00
C ARG A 155 -14.90 -5.70 -7.51
N HIS A 156 -14.01 -6.36 -6.76
CA HIS A 156 -14.22 -6.61 -5.33
C HIS A 156 -14.27 -5.31 -4.52
N PHE A 157 -13.32 -4.39 -4.75
CA PHE A 157 -13.23 -3.16 -3.96
C PHE A 157 -13.95 -1.96 -4.59
N GLY A 158 -14.14 -1.94 -5.91
CA GLY A 158 -14.82 -0.86 -6.64
C GLY A 158 -16.34 -1.00 -6.72
N GLY A 159 -16.89 -2.18 -6.41
CA GLY A 159 -18.32 -2.45 -6.43
C GLY A 159 -19.06 -2.07 -5.14
N ALA A 160 -19.27 -0.78 -4.90
CA ALA A 160 -20.37 -0.19 -4.12
C ALA A 160 -20.16 1.34 -4.04
N ALA A 161 -20.77 2.08 -4.96
CA ALA A 161 -21.14 3.47 -4.79
C ALA A 161 -22.64 3.59 -5.00
#